data_AF-A0A5D6XFI8-F1
#
_entry.id   AF-A0A5D6XFI8-F1
#
_cell.length_a   1.000
_cell.length_b   1.000
_cell.length_c   1.000
_cell.angle_alpha   90.00
_cell.angle_beta   90.00
_cell.angle_gamma   90.00
#
_symmetry.space_group_name_H-M   'P 1'
#
loop_
_entity.id
_entity.type
_entity.pdbx_description
1 polymer ?
#
loop_
_entity_poly.entity_id
_entity_poly.type
_entity_poly.pdbx_seq_one_letter_code
_entity_poly.pdbx_strand_id
1 'polypeptide(L)'
;CGAGSGNRYKGVCDKDGCDNNPFRMGNKTFYGPGASFAVDTTKPFTVITQFITSDKTANGNLVEIKRLYKQNGKVFENAKINLAGIDPINSITDKVCSQSKVLFGDTDDHKAKGGLKQMTKALKKGLVLAMSLWTDHDAHCLWLDSNYPLDRSPTQPGVARGTCPTTSGVPAQVEAQSPDATVKYSNVRVGEIGSTYL
;
A
#
# COMPACT_ATOMS: atom_id res chain seq x y z
N CYS A 1 19.48 -1.27 14.11
CA CYS A 1 18.66 -0.45 13.18
C CYS A 1 18.22 -1.16 11.90
N GLY A 2 18.83 -2.30 11.51
CA GLY A 2 18.54 -2.93 10.22
C GLY A 2 19.01 -2.08 9.02
N ALA A 3 20.02 -1.25 9.21
CA ALA A 3 20.61 -0.39 8.19
C ALA A 3 21.86 -1.06 7.57
N GLY A 4 22.18 -0.66 6.34
CA GLY A 4 23.29 -1.22 5.56
C GLY A 4 22.92 -2.51 4.82
N SER A 5 23.78 -2.87 3.87
CA SER A 5 23.60 -4.05 3.01
C SER A 5 23.48 -5.34 3.84
N GLY A 6 22.52 -6.21 3.48
CA GLY A 6 22.30 -7.50 4.15
C GLY A 6 21.68 -7.45 5.55
N ASN A 7 21.36 -6.27 6.09
CA ASN A 7 20.82 -6.12 7.45
C ASN A 7 19.34 -5.73 7.50
N ARG A 8 18.67 -5.61 6.34
CA ARG A 8 17.29 -5.13 6.21
C ARG A 8 16.31 -5.80 7.20
N TYR A 9 16.42 -7.12 7.37
CA TYR A 9 15.54 -7.94 8.21
C TYR A 9 16.07 -8.22 9.63
N LYS A 10 17.22 -7.64 10.00
CA LYS A 10 17.84 -7.81 11.33
C LYS A 10 17.48 -6.66 12.29
N GLY A 11 16.60 -5.75 11.86
CA GLY A 11 16.12 -4.63 12.65
C GLY A 11 14.97 -4.97 13.59
N VAL A 12 14.58 -3.98 14.39
CA VAL A 12 13.39 -4.06 15.28
C VAL A 12 12.08 -3.77 14.54
N CYS A 13 12.17 -3.14 13.37
CA CYS A 13 11.02 -2.81 12.51
C CYS A 13 11.01 -3.71 11.28
N ASP A 14 9.81 -4.10 10.86
CA ASP A 14 9.54 -4.61 9.52
C ASP A 14 9.65 -3.45 8.52
N LYS A 15 10.62 -3.52 7.61
CA LYS A 15 10.90 -2.48 6.62
C LYS A 15 10.09 -2.63 5.33
N ASP A 16 9.63 -3.83 5.02
CA ASP A 16 8.87 -4.10 3.79
C ASP A 16 7.39 -3.85 4.01
N GLY A 17 6.90 -4.18 5.21
CA GLY A 17 5.48 -4.17 5.50
C GLY A 17 4.74 -5.33 4.84
N CYS A 18 3.42 -5.32 5.04
CA CYS A 18 2.46 -6.08 4.27
C CYS A 18 1.67 -5.10 3.38
N ASP A 19 2.04 -5.01 2.11
CA ASP A 19 1.49 -4.06 1.16
C ASP A 19 0.26 -4.57 0.42
N ASN A 20 -0.60 -3.65 -0.02
CA ASN A 20 -1.69 -3.91 -0.96
C ASN A 20 -1.68 -2.84 -2.05
N ASN A 21 -0.85 -3.04 -3.07
CA ASN A 21 -0.87 -2.26 -4.31
C ASN A 21 -1.72 -3.04 -5.35
N PRO A 22 -2.87 -2.51 -5.82
CA PRO A 22 -3.75 -3.20 -6.77
C PRO A 22 -3.02 -3.69 -8.03
N PHE A 23 -2.08 -2.91 -8.57
CA PHE A 23 -1.31 -3.28 -9.75
C PHE A 23 -0.40 -4.47 -9.45
N ARG A 24 0.35 -4.41 -8.34
CA ARG A 24 1.22 -5.51 -7.88
C ARG A 24 0.41 -6.78 -7.56
N MET A 25 -0.81 -6.60 -7.08
CA MET A 25 -1.77 -7.68 -6.77
C MET A 25 -2.56 -8.18 -7.99
N GLY A 26 -2.16 -7.82 -9.21
CA GLY A 26 -2.68 -8.39 -10.45
C GLY A 26 -3.83 -7.63 -11.11
N ASN A 27 -4.26 -6.48 -10.56
CA ASN A 27 -5.27 -5.62 -11.16
C ASN A 27 -4.66 -4.33 -11.71
N LYS A 28 -4.37 -4.34 -13.02
CA LYS A 28 -3.67 -3.24 -13.72
C LYS A 28 -4.57 -2.09 -14.16
N THR A 29 -5.89 -2.23 -14.03
CA THR A 29 -6.88 -1.22 -14.50
C THR A 29 -7.68 -0.61 -13.35
N PHE A 30 -7.30 -0.88 -12.09
CA PHE A 30 -8.04 -0.34 -10.95
C PHE A 30 -7.71 1.12 -10.62
N TYR A 31 -6.43 1.50 -10.60
CA TYR A 31 -5.98 2.82 -10.16
C TYR A 31 -5.03 3.41 -11.20
N GLY A 32 -5.40 4.54 -11.80
CA GLY A 32 -4.57 5.18 -12.82
C GLY A 32 -5.22 6.39 -13.48
N PRO A 33 -4.52 7.06 -14.41
CA PRO A 33 -4.97 8.31 -14.99
C PRO A 33 -6.02 8.06 -16.09
N GLY A 34 -7.24 8.56 -15.89
CA GLY A 34 -8.30 8.59 -16.89
C GLY A 34 -9.48 7.68 -16.58
N ALA A 35 -10.56 7.89 -17.34
CA ALA A 35 -11.85 7.23 -17.12
C ALA A 35 -11.88 5.72 -17.41
N SER A 36 -10.81 5.16 -17.99
CA SER A 36 -10.65 3.71 -18.18
C SER A 36 -10.28 2.98 -16.89
N PHE A 37 -9.87 3.70 -15.84
CA PHE A 37 -9.55 3.14 -14.53
C PHE A 37 -10.75 3.22 -13.58
N ALA A 38 -10.85 2.28 -12.64
CA ALA A 38 -11.92 2.31 -11.63
C ALA A 38 -11.78 3.52 -10.68
N VAL A 39 -10.55 3.87 -10.30
CA VAL A 39 -10.16 5.12 -9.65
C VAL A 39 -9.40 5.96 -10.68
N ASP A 40 -10.04 7.03 -11.16
CA ASP A 40 -9.44 7.99 -12.08
C ASP A 40 -8.57 8.99 -11.31
N THR A 41 -7.24 8.84 -11.40
CA THR A 41 -6.31 9.70 -10.65
C THR A 41 -6.17 11.11 -11.22
N THR A 42 -6.82 11.42 -12.35
CA THR A 42 -6.86 12.80 -12.90
C THR A 42 -7.86 13.69 -12.17
N LYS A 43 -8.67 13.13 -11.27
CA LYS A 43 -9.71 13.83 -10.50
C LYS A 43 -9.55 13.57 -9.01
N PRO A 44 -10.01 14.49 -8.14
CA PRO A 44 -10.09 14.21 -6.71
C PRO A 44 -10.94 12.99 -6.40
N PHE A 45 -10.56 12.24 -5.37
CA PHE A 45 -11.31 11.12 -4.82
C PHE A 45 -11.09 11.05 -3.30
N THR A 46 -12.00 10.37 -2.61
CA THR A 46 -11.86 10.06 -1.18
C THR A 46 -11.26 8.68 -1.02
N VAL A 47 -10.27 8.57 -0.13
CA VAL A 47 -9.72 7.29 0.34
C VAL A 47 -10.31 6.98 1.71
N ILE A 48 -10.91 5.81 1.85
CA ILE A 48 -11.49 5.34 3.12
C ILE A 48 -10.71 4.11 3.58
N THR A 49 -10.18 4.14 4.80
CA THR A 49 -9.49 3.00 5.40
C THR A 49 -10.20 2.60 6.68
N GLN A 50 -10.58 1.32 6.80
CA GLN A 50 -11.28 0.78 7.95
C GLN A 50 -10.38 -0.24 8.66
N PHE A 51 -10.31 -0.15 9.99
CA PHE A 51 -9.51 -1.01 10.84
C PHE A 51 -10.44 -1.97 11.59
N ILE A 52 -10.59 -3.19 11.09
CA ILE A 52 -11.56 -4.17 11.59
C ILE A 52 -10.90 -5.00 12.70
N THR A 53 -11.56 -5.08 13.85
CA THR A 53 -11.10 -5.86 14.99
C THR A 53 -11.81 -7.21 15.11
N SER A 54 -11.17 -8.15 15.78
CA SER A 54 -11.62 -9.54 15.95
C SER A 54 -13.03 -9.68 16.54
N ASP A 55 -13.42 -8.76 17.42
CA ASP A 55 -14.72 -8.74 18.10
C ASP A 55 -15.60 -7.57 17.66
N LYS A 56 -15.17 -6.80 16.64
CA LYS A 56 -15.84 -5.59 16.13
C LYS A 56 -15.98 -4.47 17.17
N THR A 57 -15.17 -4.47 18.22
CA THR A 57 -15.08 -3.39 19.22
C THR A 57 -13.74 -2.66 19.13
N ALA A 58 -13.62 -1.50 19.76
CA ALA A 58 -12.34 -0.80 19.88
C ALA A 58 -11.29 -1.56 20.72
N ASN A 59 -11.71 -2.58 21.48
CA ASN A 59 -10.84 -3.36 22.37
C ASN A 59 -10.26 -4.62 21.73
N GLY A 60 -10.85 -5.13 20.65
CA GLY A 60 -10.35 -6.29 19.94
C GLY A 60 -8.98 -6.08 19.30
N ASN A 61 -8.39 -7.17 18.80
CA ASN A 61 -7.17 -7.07 18.00
C ASN A 61 -7.53 -6.76 16.54
N LEU A 62 -6.76 -5.91 15.88
CA LEU A 62 -6.84 -5.70 14.44
C LEU A 62 -6.65 -7.03 13.71
N VAL A 63 -7.60 -7.38 12.84
CA VAL A 63 -7.56 -8.61 12.02
C VAL A 63 -7.64 -8.32 10.52
N GLU A 64 -8.15 -7.15 10.14
CA GLU A 64 -8.30 -6.79 8.74
C GLU A 64 -8.22 -5.27 8.56
N ILE A 65 -7.50 -4.83 7.52
CA ILE A 65 -7.54 -3.43 7.07
C ILE A 65 -8.25 -3.40 5.71
N LYS A 66 -9.45 -2.81 5.68
CA LYS A 66 -10.23 -2.65 4.45
C LYS A 66 -10.02 -1.28 3.83
N ARG A 67 -10.08 -1.23 2.50
CA ARG A 67 -9.98 -0.01 1.70
C ARG A 67 -11.23 0.16 0.85
N LEU A 68 -11.76 1.37 0.82
CA LEU A 68 -12.79 1.81 -0.13
C LEU A 68 -12.36 3.14 -0.75
N TYR A 69 -12.98 3.47 -1.87
CA TYR A 69 -12.83 4.75 -2.54
C TYR A 69 -14.20 5.37 -2.78
N LYS A 70 -14.28 6.70 -2.78
CA LYS A 70 -15.44 7.46 -3.25
C LYS A 70 -14.99 8.43 -4.33
N GLN A 71 -15.56 8.32 -5.53
CA GLN A 71 -15.29 9.25 -6.62
C GLN A 71 -16.59 9.51 -7.39
N ASN A 72 -16.84 10.78 -7.74
CA ASN A 72 -18.08 11.20 -8.40
C ASN A 72 -19.35 10.73 -7.68
N GLY A 73 -19.36 10.81 -6.34
CA GLY A 73 -20.47 10.37 -5.51
C GLY A 73 -20.63 8.86 -5.33
N LYS A 74 -19.92 8.04 -6.11
CA LYS A 74 -19.99 6.57 -6.03
C LYS A 74 -18.95 6.02 -5.07
N VAL A 75 -19.39 5.21 -4.12
CA VAL A 75 -18.52 4.42 -3.23
C VAL A 75 -18.28 3.05 -3.85
N PHE A 76 -17.04 2.57 -3.81
CA PHE A 76 -16.68 1.24 -4.29
C PHE A 76 -15.54 0.64 -3.48
N GLU A 77 -15.51 -0.69 -3.44
CA GLU A 77 -14.48 -1.44 -2.72
C GLU A 77 -13.14 -1.42 -3.47
N ASN A 78 -12.07 -1.72 -2.74
CA ASN A 78 -10.75 -1.94 -3.31
C ASN A 78 -10.73 -3.13 -4.29
N ALA A 79 -9.73 -3.17 -5.18
CA ALA A 79 -9.51 -4.27 -6.08
C ALA A 79 -9.34 -5.60 -5.32
N LYS A 80 -9.99 -6.66 -5.81
CA LYS A 80 -9.66 -8.02 -5.39
C LYS A 80 -8.30 -8.40 -5.94
N ILE A 81 -7.56 -9.16 -5.13
CA ILE A 81 -6.29 -9.76 -5.53
C ILE A 81 -6.57 -10.76 -6.67
N ASN A 82 -5.77 -10.65 -7.73
CA ASN A 82 -5.87 -11.45 -8.95
C ASN A 82 -4.53 -12.16 -9.23
N LEU A 83 -4.13 -13.02 -8.30
CA LEU A 83 -2.90 -13.79 -8.36
C LEU A 83 -3.16 -15.21 -7.85
N ALA A 84 -2.78 -16.22 -8.64
CA ALA A 84 -2.87 -17.60 -8.20
C ALA A 84 -1.99 -17.83 -6.96
N GLY A 85 -2.54 -18.47 -5.93
CA GLY A 85 -1.85 -18.74 -4.67
C GLY A 85 -2.10 -17.72 -3.54
N ILE A 86 -2.87 -16.66 -3.81
CA ILE A 86 -3.35 -15.71 -2.78
C ILE A 86 -4.87 -15.71 -2.78
N ASP A 87 -5.48 -15.64 -1.59
CA ASP A 87 -6.93 -15.54 -1.48
C ASP A 87 -7.44 -14.29 -2.24
N PRO A 88 -8.51 -14.40 -3.06
CA PRO A 88 -9.00 -13.30 -3.91
C PRO A 88 -9.88 -12.31 -3.13
N ILE A 89 -9.37 -11.83 -1.99
CA ILE A 89 -9.98 -10.76 -1.18
C ILE A 89 -9.40 -9.40 -1.57
N ASN A 90 -9.91 -8.31 -0.99
CA ASN A 90 -9.53 -6.93 -1.32
C ASN A 90 -9.00 -6.11 -0.11
N SER A 91 -8.51 -6.82 0.91
CA SER A 91 -8.07 -6.26 2.19
C SER A 91 -6.75 -6.87 2.65
N ILE A 92 -6.15 -6.25 3.67
CA ILE A 92 -4.94 -6.77 4.32
C ILE A 92 -5.37 -7.62 5.51
N THR A 93 -4.93 -8.88 5.54
CA THR A 93 -5.03 -9.81 6.67
C THR A 93 -3.70 -10.52 6.84
N ASP A 94 -3.36 -11.01 8.04
CA ASP A 94 -2.11 -11.76 8.26
C ASP A 94 -1.97 -12.96 7.29
N LYS A 95 -3.09 -13.59 6.91
CA LYS A 95 -3.13 -14.70 5.94
C LYS A 95 -2.68 -14.24 4.55
N VAL A 96 -3.28 -13.17 4.02
CA VAL A 96 -2.90 -12.63 2.71
C VAL A 96 -1.47 -12.08 2.72
N CYS A 97 -1.03 -11.48 3.84
CA CYS A 97 0.37 -11.10 4.01
C CYS A 97 1.29 -12.31 3.82
N SER A 98 1.06 -13.39 4.56
CA SER A 98 1.88 -14.61 4.45
C SER A 98 1.82 -15.21 3.03
N GLN A 99 0.64 -15.30 2.42
CA GLN A 99 0.47 -15.83 1.06
C GLN A 99 1.23 -14.98 0.03
N SER A 100 1.12 -13.65 0.12
CA SER A 100 1.82 -12.73 -0.79
C SER A 100 3.34 -12.84 -0.66
N LYS A 101 3.86 -12.90 0.57
CA LYS A 101 5.30 -13.05 0.81
C LYS A 101 5.83 -14.38 0.24
N VAL A 102 5.08 -15.47 0.42
CA VAL A 102 5.41 -16.77 -0.19
C VAL A 102 5.40 -16.70 -1.72
N LEU A 103 4.34 -16.17 -2.33
CA LEU A 103 4.22 -16.09 -3.79
C LEU A 103 5.30 -15.20 -4.41
N PHE A 104 5.64 -14.08 -3.77
CA PHE A 104 6.60 -13.12 -4.27
C PHE A 104 8.05 -13.49 -3.97
N GLY A 105 8.29 -14.48 -3.10
CA GLY A 105 9.62 -14.84 -2.62
C GLY A 105 10.21 -13.79 -1.66
N ASP A 106 9.36 -13.04 -0.97
CA ASP A 106 9.75 -11.99 -0.04
C ASP A 106 9.87 -12.57 1.39
N THR A 107 10.72 -11.99 2.23
CA THR A 107 10.79 -12.37 3.66
C THR A 107 9.55 -11.87 4.40
N ASP A 108 8.88 -12.77 5.14
CA ASP A 108 7.72 -12.42 5.97
C ASP A 108 8.14 -11.84 7.34
N ASP A 109 8.85 -10.71 7.31
CA ASP A 109 9.24 -10.00 8.53
C ASP A 109 8.03 -9.36 9.22
N HIS A 110 6.93 -9.12 8.48
CA HIS A 110 5.66 -8.67 9.05
C HIS A 110 5.15 -9.64 10.12
N LYS A 111 5.06 -10.93 9.77
CA LYS A 111 4.70 -11.98 10.71
C LYS A 111 5.74 -12.14 11.81
N ALA A 112 7.04 -12.06 11.49
CA ALA A 112 8.11 -12.14 12.48
C ALA A 112 8.05 -11.01 13.52
N LYS A 113 7.58 -9.81 13.15
CA LYS A 113 7.34 -8.68 14.06
C LYS A 113 5.97 -8.70 14.74
N GLY A 114 5.16 -9.74 14.53
CA GLY A 114 3.89 -9.96 15.23
C GLY A 114 2.64 -9.47 14.50
N GLY A 115 2.75 -9.14 13.21
CA GLY A 115 1.63 -8.92 12.30
C GLY A 115 0.64 -7.84 12.73
N LEU A 116 -0.63 -8.00 12.34
CA LEU A 116 -1.70 -7.05 12.68
C LEU A 116 -1.96 -6.94 14.18
N LYS A 117 -1.70 -8.02 14.94
CA LYS A 117 -1.77 -7.97 16.41
C LYS A 117 -0.74 -7.02 17.00
N GLN A 118 0.48 -6.96 16.47
CA GLN A 118 1.46 -5.97 16.91
C GLN A 118 1.05 -4.55 16.49
N MET A 119 0.48 -4.38 15.29
CA MET A 119 -0.08 -3.09 14.84
C MET A 119 -1.20 -2.58 15.77
N THR A 120 -2.01 -3.48 16.33
CA THR A 120 -3.03 -3.14 17.35
C THR A 120 -2.40 -2.40 18.52
N LYS A 121 -1.25 -2.85 19.01
CA LYS A 121 -0.57 -2.21 20.15
C LYS A 121 -0.13 -0.79 19.83
N ALA A 122 0.29 -0.53 18.59
CA ALA A 122 0.66 0.81 18.14
C ALA A 122 -0.57 1.71 18.02
N LEU A 123 -1.63 1.24 17.36
CA LEU A 123 -2.89 1.99 17.20
C LEU A 123 -3.51 2.38 18.55
N LYS A 124 -3.52 1.46 19.52
CA LYS A 124 -4.06 1.73 20.87
C LYS A 124 -3.26 2.76 21.67
N LYS A 125 -1.97 2.94 21.38
CA LYS A 125 -1.14 3.97 22.02
C LYS A 125 -1.38 5.37 21.46
N GLY A 126 -2.09 5.49 20.34
CA GLY A 126 -2.17 6.71 19.56
C GLY A 126 -0.98 6.84 18.61
N LEU A 127 -1.27 7.36 17.41
CA LEU A 127 -0.30 7.63 16.36
C LEU A 127 -0.44 9.09 15.93
N VAL A 128 0.63 9.63 15.33
CA VAL A 128 0.62 10.95 14.72
C VAL A 128 0.35 10.81 13.23
N LEU A 129 -0.54 11.64 12.69
CA LEU A 129 -0.77 11.74 11.24
C LEU A 129 0.39 12.50 10.59
N ALA A 130 1.01 11.91 9.58
CA ALA A 130 2.02 12.55 8.74
C ALA A 130 1.50 12.74 7.31
N MET A 131 1.80 13.90 6.72
CA MET A 131 1.54 14.22 5.32
C MET A 131 2.85 14.71 4.70
N SER A 132 3.23 14.18 3.54
CA SER A 132 4.53 14.46 2.92
C SER A 132 4.47 14.32 1.41
N LEU A 133 5.42 14.98 0.72
CA LEU A 133 5.69 14.86 -0.70
C LEU A 133 7.21 14.82 -0.86
N TRP A 134 7.74 13.82 -1.55
CA TRP A 134 9.19 13.56 -1.60
C TRP A 134 9.58 12.76 -2.83
N THR A 135 10.86 12.88 -3.20
CA THR A 135 11.56 12.04 -4.18
C THR A 135 12.42 11.02 -3.44
N ASP A 136 12.56 9.82 -4.01
CA ASP A 136 13.30 8.71 -3.38
C ASP A 136 14.73 8.63 -3.91
N HIS A 137 15.70 9.01 -3.10
CA HIS A 137 17.12 8.95 -3.45
C HIS A 137 17.72 7.54 -3.40
N ASP A 138 17.05 6.58 -2.74
CA ASP A 138 17.61 5.24 -2.54
C ASP A 138 17.13 4.27 -3.62
N ALA A 139 15.84 4.31 -3.96
CA ALA A 139 15.21 3.35 -4.87
C ALA A 139 14.32 4.00 -5.95
N HIS A 140 14.40 5.32 -6.12
CA HIS A 140 13.76 6.07 -7.20
C HIS A 140 12.23 5.82 -7.31
N CYS A 141 11.56 5.50 -6.20
CA CYS A 141 10.14 5.13 -6.14
C CYS A 141 9.76 3.88 -6.98
N LEU A 142 10.74 3.12 -7.48
CA LEU A 142 10.48 1.96 -8.34
C LEU A 142 9.72 0.84 -7.61
N TRP A 143 9.90 0.76 -6.29
CA TRP A 143 9.15 -0.13 -5.40
C TRP A 143 7.66 0.21 -5.29
N LEU A 144 7.23 1.37 -5.82
CA LEU A 144 5.85 1.83 -5.85
C LEU A 144 5.24 1.75 -7.25
N ASP A 145 5.93 2.26 -8.29
CA ASP A 145 5.31 2.55 -9.59
C ASP A 145 5.96 1.89 -10.82
N SER A 146 7.00 1.07 -10.63
CA SER A 146 7.75 0.43 -11.72
C SER A 146 7.91 -1.08 -11.50
N ASN A 147 8.95 -1.69 -12.07
CA ASN A 147 9.37 -3.06 -11.81
C ASN A 147 10.46 -3.05 -10.72
N TYR A 148 10.23 -3.78 -9.62
CA TYR A 148 11.19 -3.86 -8.52
C TYR A 148 11.13 -5.21 -7.78
N PRO A 149 12.28 -5.86 -7.51
CA PRO A 149 13.64 -5.37 -7.76
C PRO A 149 14.08 -5.50 -9.23
N LEU A 150 15.15 -4.79 -9.59
CA LEU A 150 15.61 -4.65 -10.98
C LEU A 150 16.29 -5.89 -11.57
N ASP A 151 16.73 -6.81 -10.70
CA ASP A 151 17.40 -8.06 -11.05
C ASP A 151 16.43 -9.23 -11.30
N ARG A 152 15.11 -8.99 -11.19
CA ARG A 152 14.07 -9.99 -11.41
C ARG A 152 13.24 -9.67 -12.65
N SER A 153 12.80 -10.72 -13.34
CA SER A 153 11.94 -10.56 -14.53
C SER A 153 10.60 -9.89 -14.14
N PRO A 154 10.12 -8.88 -14.91
CA PRO A 154 8.81 -8.26 -14.70
C PRO A 154 7.62 -9.23 -14.75
N THR A 155 7.79 -10.42 -15.35
CA THR A 155 6.75 -11.45 -15.40
C THR A 155 6.65 -12.28 -14.12
N GLN A 156 7.64 -12.20 -13.23
CA GLN A 156 7.56 -12.88 -11.94
C GLN A 156 6.54 -12.17 -11.04
N PRO A 157 5.66 -12.92 -10.33
CA PRO A 157 4.72 -12.34 -9.38
C PRO A 157 5.42 -11.42 -8.37
N GLY A 158 4.82 -10.24 -8.15
CA GLY A 158 5.31 -9.26 -7.18
C GLY A 158 6.38 -8.30 -7.69
N VAL A 159 6.93 -8.49 -8.90
CA VAL A 159 7.95 -7.59 -9.46
C VAL A 159 7.33 -6.33 -10.05
N ALA A 160 6.30 -6.47 -10.89
CA ALA A 160 5.65 -5.32 -11.53
C ALA A 160 4.67 -4.63 -10.56
N ARG A 161 4.84 -3.32 -10.35
CA ARG A 161 4.12 -2.51 -9.35
C ARG A 161 3.44 -1.28 -9.93
N GLY A 162 3.83 -0.89 -11.14
CA GLY A 162 3.14 0.09 -11.96
C GLY A 162 3.67 0.06 -13.40
N THR A 163 3.43 1.15 -14.12
CA THR A 163 3.75 1.28 -15.56
C THR A 163 4.99 2.10 -15.85
N CYS A 164 5.59 2.73 -14.84
CA CYS A 164 6.75 3.60 -15.04
C CYS A 164 7.97 2.77 -15.49
N PRO A 165 8.82 3.31 -16.38
CA PRO A 165 10.04 2.63 -16.81
C PRO A 165 11.03 2.52 -15.64
N THR A 166 11.89 1.51 -15.65
CA THR A 166 12.90 1.31 -14.58
C THR A 166 13.96 2.41 -14.53
N THR A 167 13.99 3.30 -15.52
CA THR A 167 14.86 4.47 -15.61
C THR A 167 14.23 5.75 -15.06
N SER A 168 12.97 5.72 -14.60
CA SER A 168 12.30 6.89 -14.01
C SER A 168 12.73 7.14 -12.56
N GLY A 169 12.24 8.24 -11.99
CA GLY A 169 12.29 8.49 -10.55
C GLY A 169 13.63 9.01 -10.02
N VAL A 170 14.62 9.23 -10.89
CA VAL A 170 15.88 9.89 -10.53
C VAL A 170 15.57 11.28 -9.95
N PRO A 171 15.89 11.57 -8.68
CA PRO A 171 15.41 12.78 -8.00
C PRO A 171 15.65 14.08 -8.76
N ALA A 172 16.89 14.30 -9.23
CA ALA A 172 17.25 15.49 -10.00
C ALA A 172 16.44 15.63 -11.31
N GLN A 173 16.06 14.53 -11.95
CA GLN A 173 15.23 14.57 -13.15
C GLN A 173 13.77 14.88 -12.80
N VAL A 174 13.23 14.26 -11.74
CA VAL A 174 11.86 14.51 -11.27
C VAL A 174 11.70 15.96 -10.84
N GLU A 175 12.64 16.49 -10.05
CA GLU A 175 12.64 17.87 -9.58
C GLU A 175 12.72 18.88 -10.73
N ALA A 176 13.52 18.58 -11.77
CA ALA A 176 13.62 19.43 -12.96
C ALA A 176 12.39 19.35 -13.88
N GLN A 177 11.76 18.18 -14.01
CA GLN A 177 10.63 17.95 -14.90
C GLN A 177 9.29 18.30 -14.28
N SER A 178 9.18 18.24 -12.95
CA SER A 178 7.95 18.49 -12.20
C SER A 178 8.18 19.42 -11.00
N PRO A 179 8.77 20.61 -11.20
CA PRO A 179 9.10 21.54 -10.10
C PRO A 179 7.85 22.06 -9.38
N ASP A 180 6.72 22.14 -10.09
CA ASP A 180 5.44 22.62 -9.58
C ASP A 180 4.53 21.48 -9.09
N ALA A 181 5.06 20.28 -8.89
CA ALA A 181 4.29 19.15 -8.38
C ALA A 181 3.73 19.47 -6.98
N THR A 182 2.42 19.28 -6.82
CA THR A 182 1.74 19.48 -5.53
C THR A 182 0.83 18.31 -5.21
N VAL A 183 0.58 18.10 -3.92
CA VAL A 183 -0.43 17.17 -3.43
C VAL A 183 -1.36 17.90 -2.46
N LYS A 184 -2.67 17.66 -2.59
CA LYS A 184 -3.68 18.26 -1.72
C LYS A 184 -4.39 17.18 -0.91
N TYR A 185 -4.10 17.14 0.39
CA TYR A 185 -4.90 16.39 1.36
C TYR A 185 -5.97 17.31 1.94
N SER A 186 -7.22 16.87 1.94
CA SER A 186 -8.34 17.68 2.45
C SER A 186 -9.49 16.79 2.92
N ASN A 187 -10.44 17.39 3.65
CA ASN A 187 -11.63 16.68 4.17
C ASN A 187 -11.25 15.42 4.99
N VAL A 188 -10.23 15.54 5.84
CA VAL A 188 -9.79 14.48 6.74
C VAL A 188 -10.88 14.25 7.78
N ARG A 189 -11.32 12.99 7.92
CA ARG A 189 -12.38 12.57 8.85
C ARG A 189 -11.95 11.31 9.57
N VAL A 190 -12.26 11.23 10.87
CA VAL A 190 -12.04 10.06 11.71
C VAL A 190 -13.33 9.79 12.47
N GLY A 191 -13.78 8.54 12.50
CA GLY A 191 -15.03 8.15 13.13
C GLY A 191 -15.26 6.65 13.04
N GLU A 192 -16.43 6.22 13.50
CA GLU A 192 -16.85 4.81 13.44
C GLU A 192 -16.94 4.30 12.00
N ILE A 193 -16.84 2.99 11.82
CA ILE A 193 -16.94 2.34 10.52
C ILE A 193 -18.28 2.72 9.86
N GLY A 194 -18.21 3.31 8.67
CA GLY A 194 -19.37 3.78 7.92
C GLY A 194 -19.71 5.27 8.10
N SER A 195 -19.17 5.94 9.12
CA SER A 195 -19.56 7.33 9.44
C SER A 195 -18.90 8.42 8.57
N THR A 196 -17.82 8.10 7.85
CA THR A 196 -16.94 9.13 7.26
C THR A 196 -17.14 9.36 5.76
N TYR A 197 -17.99 8.58 5.08
CA TYR A 197 -18.09 8.60 3.62
C TYR A 197 -19.51 8.38 3.05
N LEU A 198 -20.52 8.23 3.90
CA LEU A 198 -21.92 8.37 3.51
C LEU A 198 -22.12 9.80 2.98
#